data_AF-A0A9P4LHE6-F1
#
_entry.id   AF-A0A9P4LHE6-F1
#
_cell.length_a   1.000
_cell.length_b   1.000
_cell.length_c   1.000
_cell.angle_alpha   90.00
_cell.angle_beta   90.00
_cell.angle_gamma   90.00
#
_symmetry.space_group_name_H-M   'P 1'
#
loop_
_entity.id
_entity.type
_entity.pdbx_description
1 polymer ?
#
loop_
_entity_poly.entity_id
_entity_poly.type
_entity_poly.pdbx_seq_one_letter_code
_entity_poly.pdbx_strand_id
1 'polypeptide(L)'
;MPRTIFVNPFKSHHVSEFPGVLQPLAQTPRRAPVASNPRASIAPTTTSDRRNINHGMTVEDLKAEIVADVAANDTDTPYDRKSKVINRALQDMGMGKYQWELFALCGMGWMADNLWLQGVALTLPQISAEFGVSGTEVRYTTLSLFLGLCIGASFWGTASDVLGRRLAFNFTLFLAGVFGLASGGGPNWIGTCALYACIGLGVGGNLPVDGALFLEFLPQTSGNLLTLLSVFWPVGNLIAPLCQKVIRLGQNLSSTLAQ
;
A
#
# COMPACT_ATOMS: atom_id res chain seq x y z
N MET A 1 8.84 35.72 -4.03
CA MET A 1 10.31 35.65 -4.08
C MET A 1 10.77 34.44 -3.29
N PRO A 2 11.66 33.60 -3.84
CA PRO A 2 11.95 32.24 -3.36
C PRO A 2 13.13 32.23 -2.37
N ARG A 3 13.06 31.41 -1.32
CA ARG A 3 14.24 31.04 -0.52
C ARG A 3 14.22 29.56 -0.12
N THR A 4 15.11 28.83 -0.81
CA THR A 4 15.99 27.77 -0.30
C THR A 4 15.39 26.40 0.09
N ILE A 5 15.10 25.61 -0.95
CA ILE A 5 15.40 24.16 -0.99
C ILE A 5 16.93 24.03 -0.93
N PHE A 6 17.53 23.98 0.26
CA PHE A 6 18.87 23.38 0.54
C PHE A 6 19.37 23.61 1.98
N VAL A 7 18.50 23.89 2.96
CA VAL A 7 18.97 24.05 4.35
C VAL A 7 18.86 22.70 5.05
N ASN A 8 19.99 22.01 5.13
CA ASN A 8 20.17 20.82 5.96
C ASN A 8 19.71 21.14 7.40
N PRO A 9 18.62 20.51 7.90
CA PRO A 9 18.02 20.83 9.21
C PRO A 9 18.95 20.49 10.38
N PHE A 10 20.07 19.81 10.12
CA PHE A 10 21.07 19.47 11.13
C PHE A 10 22.24 20.46 11.20
N LYS A 11 22.29 21.50 10.35
CA LYS A 11 23.39 22.49 10.37
C LYS A 11 23.37 23.36 11.63
N SER A 12 22.22 23.49 12.28
CA SER A 12 22.02 24.28 13.50
C SER A 12 22.36 23.52 14.79
N HIS A 13 22.60 22.21 14.73
CA HIS A 13 22.90 21.39 15.90
C HIS A 13 24.41 21.10 15.96
N HIS A 14 25.06 21.62 17.00
CA HIS A 14 26.50 21.44 17.19
C HIS A 14 26.78 19.99 17.63
N VAL A 15 27.87 19.39 17.13
CA VAL A 15 28.25 17.96 17.33
C VAL A 15 28.26 17.52 18.81
N SER A 16 28.40 18.47 19.73
CA SER A 16 28.34 18.29 21.18
C SER A 16 26.95 17.99 21.75
N GLU A 17 25.87 18.17 20.97
CA GLU A 17 24.48 17.99 21.43
C GLU A 17 24.01 16.52 21.44
N PHE A 18 24.77 15.61 20.81
CA PHE A 18 24.43 14.18 20.71
C PHE A 18 25.57 13.24 21.15
N PRO A 19 25.97 13.23 22.44
CA PRO A 19 27.16 12.52 22.94
C PRO A 19 27.05 10.98 22.97
N GLY A 20 26.07 10.36 22.29
CA GLY A 20 25.90 8.90 22.23
C GLY A 20 25.38 8.35 20.89
N VAL A 21 25.23 9.20 19.86
CA VAL A 21 24.70 8.80 18.54
C VAL A 21 25.80 8.77 17.48
N LEU A 22 26.86 9.54 17.67
CA LEU A 22 27.97 9.64 16.71
C LEU A 22 29.15 8.81 17.18
N GLN A 23 29.32 7.62 16.60
CA GLN A 23 30.56 6.85 16.74
C GLN A 23 31.58 7.39 15.71
N PRO A 24 32.73 7.93 16.15
CA PRO A 24 33.73 8.46 15.22
C PRO A 24 34.21 7.37 14.26
N LEU A 25 34.35 7.70 12.97
CA LEU A 25 34.85 6.77 11.93
C LEU A 25 36.26 6.22 12.23
N ALA A 26 37.02 6.89 13.11
CA ALA A 26 38.32 6.43 13.59
C ALA A 26 38.21 5.29 14.63
N GLN A 27 37.05 5.12 15.28
CA GLN A 27 36.79 4.10 16.30
C GLN A 27 35.90 2.96 15.80
N THR A 28 35.51 2.97 14.52
CA THR A 28 34.72 1.89 13.91
C THR A 28 35.67 0.78 13.45
N PRO A 29 35.50 -0.48 13.89
CA PRO A 29 36.31 -1.59 13.41
C PRO A 29 36.16 -1.71 11.89
N ARG A 30 37.27 -1.75 11.15
CA ARG A 30 37.25 -1.93 9.70
C ARG A 30 36.72 -3.34 9.41
N ARG A 31 35.49 -3.43 8.86
CA ARG A 31 34.85 -4.70 8.49
C ARG A 31 35.81 -5.53 7.63
N ALA A 32 36.24 -6.68 8.12
CA ALA A 32 37.04 -7.61 7.33
C ALA A 32 36.22 -8.10 6.13
N PRO A 33 36.85 -8.38 4.97
CA PRO A 33 36.13 -8.91 3.82
C PRO A 33 35.49 -10.24 4.20
N VAL A 34 34.18 -10.37 3.94
CA VAL A 34 33.45 -11.62 4.16
C VAL A 34 34.05 -12.68 3.26
N ALA A 35 34.78 -13.64 3.84
CA ALA A 35 35.20 -14.84 3.14
C ALA A 35 33.95 -15.67 2.82
N SER A 36 33.61 -15.78 1.54
CA SER A 36 32.55 -16.65 1.06
C SER A 36 32.95 -18.11 1.30
N ASN A 37 32.45 -18.73 2.37
CA ASN A 37 32.61 -20.16 2.57
C ASN A 37 31.33 -20.89 2.10
N PRO A 38 31.40 -21.72 1.04
CA PRO A 38 30.27 -22.51 0.60
C PRO A 38 30.08 -23.72 1.53
N ARG A 39 28.84 -23.92 1.97
CA ARG A 39 28.27 -25.20 2.45
C ARG A 39 28.60 -25.61 3.90
N ALA A 40 27.69 -25.27 4.82
CA ALA A 40 27.44 -26.07 6.01
C ALA A 40 25.94 -26.45 6.02
N SER A 41 25.72 -27.75 6.08
CA SER A 41 24.51 -28.52 5.83
C SER A 41 23.35 -28.23 6.80
N ILE A 42 22.16 -28.07 6.23
CA ILE A 42 20.86 -28.15 6.92
C ILE A 42 20.63 -29.61 7.32
N ALA A 43 20.55 -29.89 8.62
CA ALA A 43 20.02 -31.15 9.16
C ALA A 43 18.74 -30.85 9.95
N PRO A 44 17.66 -31.65 9.79
CA PRO A 44 16.40 -31.41 10.48
C PRO A 44 16.41 -32.14 11.84
N THR A 45 16.29 -31.38 12.93
CA THR A 45 16.02 -31.95 14.25
C THR A 45 14.55 -31.73 14.58
N THR A 46 13.74 -32.77 14.33
CA THR A 46 12.40 -32.91 14.91
C THR A 46 12.54 -33.40 16.35
N THR A 47 12.28 -32.55 17.34
CA THR A 47 11.66 -33.03 18.59
C THR A 47 10.85 -31.89 19.19
N SER A 48 9.56 -32.19 19.34
CA SER A 48 8.56 -31.49 20.11
C SER A 48 9.06 -31.05 21.49
N ASP A 49 9.02 -29.75 21.76
CA ASP A 49 8.63 -29.32 23.09
C ASP A 49 7.71 -28.09 23.03
N ARG A 50 6.71 -28.11 23.90
CA ARG A 50 5.49 -27.32 23.83
C ARG A 50 5.77 -25.83 23.95
N ARG A 51 5.41 -25.06 22.91
CA ARG A 51 5.19 -23.61 23.00
C ARG A 51 3.98 -23.35 23.91
N ASN A 52 4.26 -23.28 25.20
CA ASN A 52 3.32 -22.82 26.21
C ASN A 52 3.31 -21.28 26.10
N ILE A 53 2.35 -20.77 25.32
CA ILE A 53 2.11 -19.35 25.13
C ILE A 53 1.43 -18.85 26.42
N ASN A 54 2.22 -18.67 27.49
CA ASN A 54 1.70 -18.14 28.74
C ASN A 54 1.65 -16.60 28.66
N HIS A 55 0.44 -16.12 28.85
CA HIS A 55 0.02 -14.74 28.95
C HIS A 55 0.67 -14.09 30.18
N GLY A 56 1.62 -13.19 29.96
CA GLY A 56 2.26 -12.38 31.02
C GLY A 56 3.77 -12.63 31.14
N MET A 57 4.57 -12.02 30.27
CA MET A 57 6.02 -11.98 30.48
C MET A 57 6.37 -10.93 31.54
N THR A 58 7.02 -11.39 32.61
CA THR A 58 7.68 -10.52 33.59
C THR A 58 8.90 -9.86 32.96
N VAL A 59 9.19 -8.60 33.34
CA VAL A 59 10.27 -7.77 32.80
C VAL A 59 11.65 -8.45 32.90
N GLU A 60 11.79 -9.41 33.81
CA GLU A 60 13.00 -10.16 34.09
C GLU A 60 13.27 -11.25 33.04
N ASP A 61 12.24 -11.92 32.54
CA ASP A 61 12.37 -12.94 31.47
C ASP A 61 12.73 -12.28 30.13
N LEU A 62 12.14 -11.12 29.85
CA LEU A 62 12.50 -10.26 28.71
C LEU A 62 13.96 -9.83 28.76
N LYS A 63 14.47 -9.45 29.94
CA LYS A 63 15.88 -9.08 30.12
C LYS A 63 16.81 -10.28 29.91
N ALA A 64 16.44 -11.46 30.43
CA ALA A 64 17.25 -12.66 30.32
C ALA A 64 17.41 -13.14 28.87
N GLU A 65 16.33 -13.10 28.09
CA GLU A 65 16.36 -13.49 26.67
C GLU A 65 17.10 -12.46 25.81
N ILE A 66 16.93 -11.16 26.09
CA ILE A 66 17.68 -10.11 25.39
C ILE A 66 19.19 -10.23 25.67
N VAL A 67 19.60 -10.61 26.88
CA VAL A 67 21.02 -10.86 27.21
C VAL A 67 21.55 -12.10 26.46
N ALA A 68 20.74 -13.14 26.30
CA ALA A 68 21.12 -14.33 25.54
C ALA A 68 21.26 -14.05 24.03
N ASP A 69 20.36 -13.25 23.45
CA ASP A 69 20.40 -12.86 22.03
C ASP A 69 21.49 -11.82 21.72
N VAL A 70 21.84 -10.98 22.70
CA VAL A 70 22.98 -10.05 22.65
C VAL A 70 24.32 -10.79 22.62
N ALA A 71 24.42 -11.94 23.29
CA ALA A 71 25.62 -12.76 23.26
C ALA A 71 25.83 -13.48 21.90
N ALA A 72 24.77 -13.61 21.08
CA ALA A 72 24.79 -14.35 19.82
C ALA A 72 25.07 -13.49 18.57
N ASN A 73 24.96 -12.15 18.64
CA ASN A 73 25.14 -11.26 17.47
C ASN A 73 26.12 -10.12 17.77
N ASP A 74 27.27 -10.14 17.09
CA ASP A 74 28.41 -9.21 17.23
C ASP A 74 28.15 -7.79 16.62
N THR A 75 26.95 -7.25 16.78
CA THR A 75 26.59 -5.86 16.40
C THR A 75 25.76 -5.21 17.51
N ASP A 76 26.42 -4.84 18.58
CA ASP A 76 25.80 -4.42 19.83
C ASP A 76 25.56 -2.90 19.87
N THR A 77 24.68 -2.39 18.98
CA THR A 77 24.28 -0.98 19.02
C THR A 77 23.08 -0.81 19.95
N PRO A 78 23.06 0.17 20.87
CA PRO A 78 21.90 0.46 21.75
C PRO A 78 20.59 0.66 20.99
N TYR A 79 20.66 1.08 19.73
CA TYR A 79 19.54 1.20 18.80
C TYR A 79 18.90 -0.16 18.47
N ASP A 80 19.69 -1.21 18.28
CA ASP A 80 19.20 -2.56 17.94
C ASP A 80 18.47 -3.22 19.12
N ARG A 81 18.94 -2.98 20.35
CA ARG A 81 18.24 -3.42 21.55
C ARG A 81 16.91 -2.68 21.72
N LYS A 82 16.88 -1.36 21.48
CA LYS A 82 15.66 -0.56 21.59
C LYS A 82 14.64 -0.92 20.49
N SER A 83 15.08 -1.13 19.25
CA SER A 83 14.21 -1.54 18.15
C SER A 83 13.61 -2.93 18.40
N LYS A 84 14.37 -3.88 18.94
CA LYS A 84 13.89 -5.21 19.34
C LYS A 84 12.84 -5.16 20.45
N VAL A 85 13.06 -4.36 21.49
CA VAL A 85 12.07 -4.18 22.59
C VAL A 85 10.79 -3.52 22.07
N ILE A 86 10.90 -2.50 21.22
CA ILE A 86 9.73 -1.86 20.59
C ILE A 86 8.97 -2.84 19.71
N ASN A 87 9.67 -3.63 18.88
CA ASN A 87 9.04 -4.65 18.04
C ASN A 87 8.35 -5.74 18.87
N ARG A 88 8.91 -6.15 20.01
CA ARG A 88 8.29 -7.12 20.93
C ARG A 88 7.08 -6.53 21.66
N ALA A 89 7.15 -5.29 22.12
CA ALA A 89 6.00 -4.61 22.71
C ALA A 89 4.85 -4.45 21.70
N LEU A 90 5.19 -4.14 20.43
CA LEU A 90 4.21 -4.05 19.34
C LEU A 90 3.62 -5.43 18.98
N GLN A 91 4.40 -6.50 19.12
CA GLN A 91 3.93 -7.89 19.00
C GLN A 91 2.94 -8.27 20.09
N ASP A 92 3.26 -7.94 21.34
CA ASP A 92 2.41 -8.25 22.50
C ASP A 92 1.08 -7.48 22.46
N MET A 93 1.05 -6.29 21.85
CA MET A 93 -0.20 -5.53 21.65
C MET A 93 -1.17 -6.18 20.64
N GLY A 94 -0.68 -7.06 19.75
CA GLY A 94 -1.50 -7.81 18.80
C GLY A 94 -2.29 -6.93 17.80
N MET A 95 -3.21 -7.56 17.04
CA MET A 95 -4.12 -6.84 16.14
C MET A 95 -5.36 -6.35 16.88
N GLY A 96 -5.43 -5.04 17.14
CA GLY A 96 -6.61 -4.41 17.72
C GLY A 96 -7.76 -4.24 16.72
N LYS A 97 -8.95 -3.84 17.21
CA LYS A 97 -10.13 -3.57 16.36
C LYS A 97 -9.85 -2.54 15.25
N TYR A 98 -9.09 -1.49 15.56
CA TYR A 98 -8.69 -0.46 14.61
C TYR A 98 -7.87 -1.01 13.44
N GLN A 99 -6.99 -1.99 13.66
CA GLN A 99 -6.19 -2.58 12.59
C GLN A 99 -7.01 -3.48 11.67
N TRP A 100 -8.02 -4.16 12.20
CA TRP A 100 -8.98 -4.90 11.40
C TRP A 100 -9.89 -3.98 10.58
N GLU A 101 -10.34 -2.87 11.17
CA GLU A 101 -11.09 -1.83 10.44
C GLU A 101 -10.24 -1.23 9.31
N LEU A 102 -8.96 -0.96 9.57
CA LEU A 102 -8.03 -0.44 8.57
C LEU A 102 -7.73 -1.48 7.47
N PHE A 103 -7.57 -2.76 7.84
CA PHE A 103 -7.43 -3.85 6.88
C PHE A 103 -8.65 -3.95 5.96
N ALA A 104 -9.87 -3.88 6.52
CA ALA A 104 -11.09 -3.89 5.73
C ALA A 104 -11.19 -2.64 4.83
N LEU A 105 -10.80 -1.46 5.34
CA LEU A 105 -10.83 -0.22 4.57
C LEU A 105 -9.86 -0.25 3.38
N CYS A 106 -8.59 -0.63 3.60
CA CYS A 106 -7.60 -0.78 2.53
C CYS A 106 -7.97 -1.91 1.57
N GLY A 107 -8.54 -3.02 2.08
CA GLY A 107 -9.00 -4.13 1.24
C GLY A 107 -10.16 -3.72 0.32
N MET A 108 -11.10 -2.93 0.86
CA MET A 108 -12.16 -2.31 0.05
C MET A 108 -11.61 -1.29 -0.95
N GLY A 109 -10.58 -0.52 -0.60
CA GLY A 109 -9.85 0.37 -1.51
C GLY A 109 -9.28 -0.39 -2.71
N TRP A 110 -8.54 -1.47 -2.45
CA TRP A 110 -8.01 -2.35 -3.50
C TRP A 110 -9.08 -3.00 -4.37
N MET A 111 -10.19 -3.41 -3.77
CA MET A 111 -11.33 -3.93 -4.52
C MET A 111 -11.95 -2.83 -5.41
N ALA A 112 -12.10 -1.61 -4.90
CA ALA A 112 -12.65 -0.48 -5.64
C ALA A 112 -11.72 -0.04 -6.79
N ASP A 113 -10.41 -0.01 -6.57
CA ASP A 113 -9.42 0.31 -7.60
C ASP A 113 -9.49 -0.69 -8.76
N ASN A 114 -9.57 -1.98 -8.42
CA ASN A 114 -9.74 -3.03 -9.41
C ASN A 114 -11.09 -2.92 -10.15
N LEU A 115 -12.17 -2.59 -9.43
CA LEU A 115 -13.48 -2.36 -10.02
C LEU A 115 -13.47 -1.18 -11.00
N TRP A 116 -12.73 -0.10 -10.72
CA TRP A 116 -12.57 1.01 -11.66
C TRP A 116 -11.84 0.60 -12.93
N LEU A 117 -10.71 -0.11 -12.81
CA LEU A 117 -9.94 -0.59 -13.96
C LEU A 117 -10.77 -1.49 -14.88
N GLN A 118 -11.53 -2.41 -14.29
CA GLN A 118 -12.41 -3.29 -15.05
C GLN A 118 -13.66 -2.58 -15.54
N GLY A 119 -14.25 -1.68 -14.74
CA GLY A 119 -15.43 -0.91 -15.10
C GLY A 119 -15.19 -0.12 -16.39
N VAL A 120 -14.03 0.53 -16.50
CA VAL A 120 -13.58 1.15 -17.75
C VAL A 120 -13.58 0.14 -18.88
N ALA A 121 -12.88 -1.00 -18.75
CA ALA A 121 -12.83 -2.03 -19.78
C ALA A 121 -14.23 -2.54 -20.22
N LEU A 122 -15.18 -2.66 -19.28
CA LEU A 122 -16.54 -3.14 -19.53
C LEU A 122 -17.44 -2.11 -20.21
N THR A 123 -17.16 -0.82 -20.04
CA THR A 123 -17.89 0.30 -20.67
C THR A 123 -17.46 0.57 -22.11
N LEU A 124 -16.25 0.13 -22.53
CA LEU A 124 -15.72 0.36 -23.88
C LEU A 124 -16.71 0.01 -25.03
N PRO A 125 -17.37 -1.15 -25.04
CA PRO A 125 -18.31 -1.49 -26.12
C PRO A 125 -19.53 -0.57 -26.16
N GLN A 126 -20.01 -0.10 -25.01
CA GLN A 126 -21.14 0.82 -24.92
C GLN A 126 -20.74 2.23 -25.39
N ILE A 127 -19.54 2.68 -25.02
CA ILE A 127 -18.97 3.94 -25.53
C ILE A 127 -18.81 3.89 -27.06
N SER A 128 -18.38 2.76 -27.63
CA SER A 128 -18.29 2.60 -29.09
C SER A 128 -19.64 2.72 -29.77
N ALA A 129 -20.69 2.13 -29.18
CA ALA A 129 -22.04 2.15 -29.73
C ALA A 129 -22.69 3.54 -29.64
N GLU A 130 -22.53 4.23 -28.52
CA GLU A 130 -23.13 5.55 -28.27
C GLU A 130 -22.50 6.65 -29.14
N PHE A 131 -21.16 6.68 -29.21
CA PHE A 131 -20.45 7.72 -29.95
C PHE A 131 -20.14 7.35 -31.40
N GLY A 132 -20.47 6.12 -31.84
CA GLY A 132 -20.21 5.64 -33.21
C GLY A 132 -18.72 5.53 -33.56
N VAL A 133 -17.84 5.38 -32.57
CA VAL A 133 -16.39 5.40 -32.72
C VAL A 133 -15.85 4.01 -33.08
N SER A 134 -14.83 3.96 -33.95
CA SER A 134 -14.19 2.70 -34.37
C SER A 134 -13.62 1.92 -33.19
N GLY A 135 -13.69 0.59 -33.23
CA GLY A 135 -13.18 -0.28 -32.17
C GLY A 135 -11.68 -0.11 -31.88
N THR A 136 -10.90 0.40 -32.84
CA THR A 136 -9.49 0.75 -32.62
C THR A 136 -9.35 2.05 -31.83
N GLU A 137 -10.18 3.05 -32.14
CA GLU A 137 -10.12 4.37 -31.51
C GLU A 137 -10.62 4.32 -30.07
N VAL A 138 -11.67 3.56 -29.79
CA VAL A 138 -12.21 3.37 -28.42
C VAL A 138 -11.15 2.88 -27.42
N ARG A 139 -10.11 2.19 -27.89
CA ARG A 139 -8.99 1.73 -27.04
C ARG A 139 -8.11 2.88 -26.54
N TYR A 140 -8.12 4.04 -27.20
CA TYR A 140 -7.45 5.24 -26.69
C TYR A 140 -8.09 5.73 -25.39
N THR A 141 -9.36 5.42 -25.12
CA THR A 141 -10.00 5.68 -23.82
C THR A 141 -9.26 4.97 -22.69
N THR A 142 -8.88 3.70 -22.90
CA THR A 142 -8.09 2.93 -21.94
C THR A 142 -6.67 3.48 -21.80
N LEU A 143 -6.06 3.93 -22.90
CA LEU A 143 -4.75 4.60 -22.85
C LEU A 143 -4.81 5.88 -21.99
N SER A 144 -5.88 6.68 -22.16
CA SER A 144 -6.12 7.89 -21.38
C SER A 144 -6.21 7.59 -19.87
N LEU A 145 -6.93 6.52 -19.50
CA LEU A 145 -6.98 6.04 -18.12
C LEU A 145 -5.58 5.69 -17.58
N PHE A 146 -4.80 4.91 -18.33
CA PHE A 146 -3.45 4.50 -17.90
C PHE A 146 -2.48 5.69 -17.80
N LEU A 147 -2.58 6.67 -18.69
CA LEU A 147 -1.84 7.92 -18.58
C LEU A 147 -2.20 8.67 -17.29
N GLY A 148 -3.49 8.80 -16.99
CA GLY A 148 -3.96 9.33 -15.72
C GLY A 148 -3.43 8.54 -14.52
N LEU A 149 -3.42 7.21 -14.60
CA LEU A 149 -2.93 6.33 -13.55
C LEU A 149 -1.43 6.54 -13.26
N CYS A 150 -0.59 6.66 -14.30
CA CYS A 150 0.84 6.92 -14.15
C CYS A 150 1.12 8.28 -13.50
N ILE A 151 0.41 9.32 -13.95
CA ILE A 151 0.56 10.67 -13.40
C ILE A 151 0.04 10.70 -11.95
N GLY A 152 -1.09 10.05 -11.69
CA GLY A 152 -1.74 9.97 -10.38
C GLY A 152 -0.86 9.26 -9.35
N ALA A 153 -0.29 8.10 -9.70
CA ALA A 153 0.60 7.35 -8.83
C ALA A 153 1.84 8.16 -8.42
N SER A 154 2.43 8.89 -9.37
CA SER A 154 3.63 9.71 -9.13
C SER A 154 3.31 10.93 -8.27
N PHE A 155 2.21 11.62 -8.59
CA PHE A 155 1.78 12.83 -7.89
C PHE A 155 1.30 12.52 -6.47
N TRP A 156 0.36 11.58 -6.31
CA TRP A 156 -0.23 11.26 -5.02
C TRP A 156 0.71 10.49 -4.10
N GLY A 157 1.64 9.69 -4.64
CA GLY A 157 2.71 9.08 -3.85
C GLY A 157 3.46 10.15 -3.05
N THR A 158 4.00 11.15 -3.74
CA THR A 158 4.72 12.27 -3.10
C THR A 158 3.80 13.17 -2.27
N ALA A 159 2.61 13.49 -2.78
CA ALA A 159 1.68 14.38 -2.07
C ALA A 159 1.19 13.78 -0.75
N SER A 160 1.04 12.46 -0.68
CA SER A 160 0.61 11.77 0.55
C SER A 160 1.67 11.78 1.65
N ASP A 161 2.95 11.88 1.29
CA ASP A 161 4.04 12.04 2.26
C ASP A 161 4.02 13.45 2.90
N VAL A 162 3.52 14.47 2.18
CA VAL A 162 3.51 15.88 2.63
C VAL A 162 2.19 16.27 3.29
N LEU A 163 1.05 15.90 2.69
CA LEU A 163 -0.30 16.27 3.16
C LEU A 163 -0.84 15.32 4.23
N GLY A 164 -0.18 14.18 4.43
CA GLY A 164 -0.61 13.11 5.32
C GLY A 164 -1.48 12.06 4.61
N ARG A 165 -1.25 10.79 4.97
CA ARG A 165 -1.85 9.61 4.30
C ARG A 165 -3.37 9.62 4.30
N ARG A 166 -4.01 9.92 5.45
CA ARG A 166 -5.47 9.88 5.59
C ARG A 166 -6.18 10.89 4.68
N LEU A 167 -5.64 12.10 4.54
CA LEU A 167 -6.23 13.12 3.68
C LEU A 167 -6.03 12.75 2.21
N ALA A 168 -4.82 12.33 1.84
CA ALA A 168 -4.52 11.91 0.47
C ALA A 168 -5.45 10.78 0.00
N PHE A 169 -5.67 9.76 0.84
CA PHE A 169 -6.59 8.65 0.56
C PHE A 169 -8.05 9.11 0.33
N ASN A 170 -8.56 10.01 1.17
CA ASN A 170 -9.93 10.52 0.99
C ASN A 170 -10.05 11.39 -0.27
N PHE A 171 -9.03 12.17 -0.61
CA PHE A 171 -9.04 12.98 -1.82
C PHE A 171 -8.98 12.14 -3.10
N THR A 172 -8.17 11.08 -3.15
CA THR A 172 -8.11 10.18 -4.31
C THR A 172 -9.45 9.49 -4.57
N LEU A 173 -10.09 8.98 -3.51
CA LEU A 173 -11.43 8.38 -3.57
C LEU A 173 -12.50 9.38 -4.01
N PHE A 174 -12.49 10.60 -3.44
CA PHE A 174 -13.42 11.65 -3.81
C PHE A 174 -13.28 12.03 -5.30
N LEU A 175 -12.03 12.17 -5.78
CA LEU A 175 -11.74 12.48 -7.17
C LEU A 175 -12.25 11.37 -8.11
N ALA A 176 -11.95 10.10 -7.78
CA ALA A 176 -12.40 8.95 -8.56
C ALA A 176 -13.93 8.85 -8.59
N GLY A 177 -14.61 9.08 -7.46
CA GLY A 177 -16.07 9.05 -7.36
C GLY A 177 -16.76 10.17 -8.15
N VAL A 178 -16.30 11.42 -7.99
CA VAL A 178 -16.90 12.58 -8.65
C VAL A 178 -16.71 12.52 -10.17
N PHE A 179 -15.49 12.27 -10.64
CA PHE A 179 -15.25 12.16 -12.08
C PHE A 179 -15.81 10.86 -12.65
N GLY A 180 -15.87 9.80 -11.86
CA GLY A 180 -16.58 8.56 -12.17
C GLY A 180 -18.05 8.82 -12.50
N LEU A 181 -18.77 9.50 -11.61
CA LEU A 181 -20.16 9.89 -11.83
C LEU A 181 -20.30 10.83 -13.03
N ALA A 182 -19.42 11.84 -13.15
CA ALA A 182 -19.45 12.77 -14.27
C ALA A 182 -19.22 12.08 -15.63
N SER A 183 -18.41 11.02 -15.66
CA SER A 183 -18.10 10.28 -16.90
C SER A 183 -19.31 9.58 -17.52
N GLY A 184 -20.34 9.26 -16.72
CA GLY A 184 -21.60 8.70 -17.21
C GLY A 184 -22.44 9.69 -18.03
N GLY A 185 -22.19 11.00 -17.91
CA GLY A 185 -22.89 12.05 -18.65
C GLY A 185 -22.01 12.74 -19.70
N GLY A 186 -20.93 12.10 -20.15
CA GLY A 186 -19.95 12.70 -21.06
C GLY A 186 -20.58 13.21 -22.37
N PRO A 187 -20.41 14.49 -22.73
CA PRO A 187 -21.06 15.07 -23.91
C PRO A 187 -20.39 14.69 -25.24
N ASN A 188 -19.13 14.25 -25.21
CA ASN A 188 -18.36 13.84 -26.38
C ASN A 188 -17.28 12.83 -26.00
N TRP A 189 -16.81 12.05 -26.97
CA TRP A 189 -15.81 10.98 -26.74
C TRP A 189 -14.51 11.51 -26.12
N ILE A 190 -13.99 12.65 -26.60
CA ILE A 190 -12.75 13.26 -26.10
C ILE A 190 -12.89 13.70 -24.63
N GLY A 191 -14.03 14.26 -24.27
CA GLY A 191 -14.38 14.69 -22.92
C GLY A 191 -14.54 13.50 -21.98
N THR A 192 -15.17 12.42 -22.45
CA THR A 192 -15.22 11.14 -21.70
C THR A 192 -13.81 10.59 -21.49
N CYS A 193 -12.93 10.63 -22.50
CA CYS A 193 -11.52 10.25 -22.35
C CYS A 193 -10.78 11.10 -21.32
N ALA A 194 -11.03 12.42 -21.28
CA ALA A 194 -10.45 13.30 -20.28
C ALA A 194 -10.97 13.00 -18.86
N LEU A 195 -12.26 12.74 -18.70
CA LEU A 195 -12.85 12.32 -17.44
C LEU A 195 -12.27 10.97 -16.98
N TYR A 196 -12.03 10.03 -17.90
CA TYR A 196 -11.38 8.76 -17.62
C TYR A 196 -9.91 8.95 -17.19
N ALA A 197 -9.19 9.91 -17.77
CA ALA A 197 -7.87 10.29 -17.26
C ALA A 197 -7.95 10.86 -15.83
N CYS A 198 -8.96 11.68 -15.52
CA CYS A 198 -9.17 12.21 -14.17
C CYS A 198 -9.53 11.12 -13.15
N ILE A 199 -10.33 10.12 -13.54
CA ILE A 199 -10.58 8.92 -12.73
C ILE A 199 -9.25 8.18 -12.50
N GLY A 200 -8.45 8.00 -13.57
CA GLY A 200 -7.13 7.39 -13.51
C GLY A 200 -6.18 8.12 -12.53
N LEU A 201 -6.22 9.45 -12.48
CA LEU A 201 -5.44 10.24 -11.52
C LEU A 201 -5.80 9.91 -10.07
N GLY A 202 -7.10 9.74 -9.76
CA GLY A 202 -7.57 9.35 -8.44
C GLY A 202 -7.20 7.92 -8.09
N VAL A 203 -7.58 6.97 -8.94
CA VAL A 203 -7.34 5.53 -8.74
C VAL A 203 -5.84 5.23 -8.68
N GLY A 204 -5.04 5.80 -9.57
CA GLY A 204 -3.59 5.57 -9.60
C GLY A 204 -2.86 6.06 -8.35
N GLY A 205 -3.38 7.11 -7.72
CA GLY A 205 -2.87 7.58 -6.44
C GLY A 205 -3.27 6.71 -5.26
N ASN A 206 -4.41 6.02 -5.36
CA ASN A 206 -4.94 5.22 -4.26
C ASN A 206 -4.04 4.01 -3.96
N LEU A 207 -3.61 3.27 -4.99
CA LEU A 207 -2.76 2.08 -4.83
C LEU A 207 -1.50 2.28 -3.96
N PRO A 208 -0.63 3.28 -4.20
CA PRO A 208 0.55 3.50 -3.37
C PRO A 208 0.21 4.08 -2.00
N VAL A 209 -0.81 4.94 -1.91
CA VAL A 209 -1.23 5.57 -0.64
C VAL A 209 -1.82 4.55 0.31
N ASP A 210 -2.64 3.63 -0.21
CA ASP A 210 -3.21 2.51 0.55
C ASP A 210 -2.13 1.58 1.10
N GLY A 211 -1.19 1.18 0.25
CA GLY A 211 -0.09 0.31 0.67
C GLY A 211 0.74 0.95 1.78
N ALA A 212 1.03 2.25 1.67
CA ALA A 212 1.81 2.97 2.67
C ALA A 212 1.01 3.20 3.98
N LEU A 213 -0.26 3.60 3.88
CA LEU A 213 -1.15 3.75 5.04
C LEU A 213 -1.27 2.42 5.79
N PHE A 214 -1.49 1.32 5.08
CA PHE A 214 -1.61 0.00 5.69
C PHE A 214 -0.33 -0.42 6.40
N LEU A 215 0.84 -0.22 5.78
CA LEU A 215 2.14 -0.54 6.35
C LEU A 215 2.50 0.32 7.58
N GLU A 216 2.10 1.59 7.61
CA GLU A 216 2.36 2.49 8.75
C GLU A 216 1.62 2.05 10.03
N PHE A 217 0.48 1.38 9.90
CA PHE A 217 -0.33 0.93 11.03
C PHE A 217 -0.23 -0.58 11.30
N LEU A 218 0.55 -1.32 10.49
CA LEU A 218 0.73 -2.76 10.64
C LEU A 218 1.81 -3.07 11.69
N PRO A 219 1.58 -4.03 12.61
CA PRO A 219 2.66 -4.61 13.38
C PRO A 219 3.61 -5.36 12.42
N GLN A 220 4.93 -5.16 12.53
CA GLN A 220 5.91 -5.82 11.65
C GLN A 220 5.74 -7.35 11.56
N THR A 221 5.16 -7.97 12.59
CA THR A 221 4.94 -9.41 12.72
C THR A 221 3.80 -9.93 11.86
N SER A 222 2.90 -9.06 11.42
CA SER A 222 1.76 -9.43 10.59
C SER A 222 1.95 -9.05 9.13
N GLY A 223 3.19 -9.01 8.62
CA GLY A 223 3.49 -8.74 7.21
C GLY A 223 2.72 -9.63 6.22
N ASN A 224 2.29 -10.83 6.64
CA ASN A 224 1.42 -11.71 5.86
C ASN A 224 0.03 -11.12 5.56
N LEU A 225 -0.46 -10.13 6.33
CA LEU A 225 -1.70 -9.43 6.05
C LEU A 225 -1.60 -8.58 4.78
N LEU A 226 -0.41 -8.10 4.40
CA LEU A 226 -0.22 -7.44 3.11
C LEU A 226 -0.48 -8.42 1.96
N THR A 227 -0.04 -9.67 2.12
CA THR A 227 -0.38 -10.77 1.18
C THR A 227 -1.87 -11.10 1.22
N LEU A 228 -2.50 -11.02 2.39
CA LEU A 228 -3.95 -11.23 2.54
C LEU A 228 -4.76 -10.10 1.88
N LEU A 229 -4.22 -8.88 1.83
CA LEU A 229 -4.82 -7.77 1.10
C LEU A 229 -4.98 -8.12 -0.39
N SER A 230 -4.02 -8.86 -0.97
CA SER A 230 -4.06 -9.33 -2.37
C SER A 230 -5.20 -10.25 -2.69
N VAL A 231 -5.87 -10.81 -1.68
CA VAL A 231 -7.09 -11.61 -1.86
C VAL A 231 -8.28 -10.74 -2.26
N PHE A 232 -8.28 -9.43 -1.94
CA PHE A 232 -9.37 -8.53 -2.37
C PHE A 232 -9.33 -8.22 -3.87
N TRP A 233 -8.15 -8.32 -4.50
CA TRP A 233 -8.01 -8.13 -5.94
C TRP A 233 -8.83 -9.13 -6.80
N PRO A 234 -8.71 -10.47 -6.60
CA PRO A 234 -9.55 -11.42 -7.33
C PRO A 234 -11.04 -11.30 -6.96
N VAL A 235 -11.38 -10.82 -5.76
CA VAL A 235 -12.78 -10.51 -5.40
C VAL A 235 -13.32 -9.39 -6.29
N GLY A 236 -12.55 -8.33 -6.53
CA GLY A 236 -12.90 -7.28 -7.51
C GLY A 236 -13.09 -7.83 -8.93
N ASN A 237 -12.19 -8.74 -9.37
CA ASN A 237 -12.30 -9.46 -10.65
C ASN A 237 -13.59 -10.27 -10.79
N LEU A 238 -14.14 -10.78 -9.70
CA LEU A 238 -15.40 -11.50 -9.74
C LEU A 238 -16.62 -10.56 -9.76
N ILE A 239 -16.58 -9.48 -8.98
CA ILE A 239 -17.72 -8.56 -8.82
C ILE A 239 -17.98 -7.75 -10.08
N ALA A 240 -16.94 -7.21 -10.73
CA ALA A 240 -17.09 -6.35 -11.90
C ALA A 240 -17.93 -6.96 -13.06
N PRO A 241 -17.62 -8.18 -13.56
CA PRO A 241 -18.41 -8.80 -14.62
C PRO A 241 -19.81 -9.20 -14.15
N LEU A 242 -20.00 -9.55 -12.88
CA LEU A 242 -21.32 -9.85 -12.32
C LEU A 242 -22.22 -8.61 -12.32
N CYS A 243 -21.70 -7.46 -11.88
CA CYS A 243 -22.41 -6.19 -11.96
C CYS A 243 -22.81 -5.86 -13.40
N GLN A 244 -21.88 -5.99 -14.35
CA GLN A 244 -22.18 -5.72 -15.76
C GLN A 244 -23.24 -6.68 -16.33
N LYS A 245 -23.22 -7.95 -15.94
CA LYS A 245 -24.24 -8.93 -16.34
C LYS A 245 -25.62 -8.56 -15.80
N VAL A 246 -25.71 -8.12 -14.54
CA VAL A 246 -26.96 -7.66 -13.92
C VAL A 246 -27.51 -6.43 -14.65
N ILE A 247 -26.66 -5.45 -14.96
CA ILE A 247 -27.05 -4.24 -15.72
C ILE A 247 -27.61 -4.64 -17.09
N ARG A 248 -26.93 -5.52 -17.81
CA ARG A 248 -27.38 -6.02 -19.12
C ARG A 248 -28.70 -6.78 -19.04
N LEU A 249 -28.90 -7.59 -18.01
CA LEU A 249 -30.18 -8.30 -17.79
C LEU A 249 -31.32 -7.31 -17.58
N GLY A 250 -31.10 -6.24 -16.81
CA GLY A 250 -32.08 -5.17 -16.63
C GLY A 250 -32.44 -4.46 -17.94
N GLN A 251 -31.45 -4.15 -18.77
CA GLN A 251 -31.67 -3.54 -20.10
C GLN A 251 -32.46 -4.48 -21.03
N ASN A 252 -32.10 -5.77 -21.07
CA ASN A 252 -32.81 -6.76 -21.87
C ASN A 252 -34.27 -6.90 -21.42
N LEU A 253 -34.52 -6.99 -20.11
CA LEU A 253 -35.88 -7.12 -19.58
C LEU A 253 -36.74 -5.88 -19.90
N SER A 254 -36.15 -4.68 -19.79
CA SER A 254 -36.82 -3.43 -20.17
C SER A 254 -37.15 -3.39 -21.66
N SER A 255 -36.28 -3.91 -22.52
CA SER A 255 -36.52 -3.96 -23.97
C SER A 255 -37.61 -4.96 -24.36
N THR A 256 -37.72 -6.08 -23.63
CA THR A 256 -38.76 -7.10 -23.85
C THR A 256 -40.15 -6.65 -23.38
N LEU A 257 -40.22 -5.84 -22.31
CA LEU A 257 -41.49 -5.29 -21.82
C LEU A 257 -42.01 -4.10 -22.64
N ALA A 258 -41.16 -3.49 -23.47
CA ALA A 258 -41.50 -2.37 -24.34
C ALA A 258 -41.97 -2.79 -25.75
N GLN A 259 -41.96 -4.08 -26.07
CA GLN A 259 -42.50 -4.68 -27.31
C GLN A 259 -43.85 -5.34 -27.05
#